data_AF-A0A1I6HWV5-F1
#
_entry.id   AF-A0A1I6HWV5-F1
#
_cell.length_a   1.000
_cell.length_b   1.000
_cell.length_c   1.000
_cell.angle_alpha   90.00
_cell.angle_beta   90.00
_cell.angle_gamma   90.00
#
_symmetry.space_group_name_H-M   'P 1'
#
loop_
_entity.id
_entity.type
_entity.pdbx_description
1 polymer ?
#
loop_
_entity_poly.entity_id
_entity_poly.type
_entity_poly.pdbx_seq_one_letter_code
_entity_poly.pdbx_strand_id
1 'polypeptide(L)'
;MSDAPAADKRDPFEEQRQIYQLLSQETRHLVLQYILGHPAHLPSLDELAHMIPKNKAAIRDQLQVLREADIIERYEHPPNEDSRELPSQFYGLTEYGVEILTEYNYLRGLPIARALYDNTRLSEKSQRHLDAPRPELPSNVADALTIGPSDERANYSRLEQYIEDRKGGTHSTDDQVETAKAFHQAGIDPDHEGIKRAELLDELELELEYQPKTVLDHLVDLGILEATTPPGPNVFAISERIDEIVNGRVTEEADENLDALVAHIDDELQSVELGDEAAELSGPQTAVSAPSVALADGAGRTIRSILAAEFDVAPERVVEFLYSGDPVDRLNAAVDAIESSAEVTKSEEYGRIVFLNQAYRYRLTEKAMNLC
;
A
#
# COMPACT_ATOMS: atom_id res chain seq x y z
N MET A 1 -71.35 -6.48 3.28
CA MET A 1 -70.23 -5.69 3.82
C MET A 1 -69.47 -6.58 4.78
N SER A 2 -68.18 -6.82 4.70
CA SER A 2 -67.17 -6.71 3.65
C SER A 2 -66.10 -7.67 4.15
N ASP A 3 -65.96 -8.81 3.49
CA ASP A 3 -64.90 -9.77 3.77
C ASP A 3 -63.63 -9.20 3.12
N ALA A 4 -62.62 -8.88 3.94
CA ALA A 4 -61.33 -8.38 3.46
C ALA A 4 -60.26 -9.35 3.96
N PRO A 5 -59.43 -9.92 3.07
CA PRO A 5 -58.50 -10.97 3.44
C PRO A 5 -57.34 -10.38 4.25
N ALA A 6 -56.95 -11.08 5.32
CA ALA A 6 -55.75 -10.77 6.07
C ALA A 6 -54.53 -10.98 5.16
N ALA A 7 -53.78 -9.90 4.93
CA ALA A 7 -52.50 -9.95 4.25
C ALA A 7 -51.52 -10.80 5.08
N ASP A 8 -51.07 -11.90 4.48
CA ASP A 8 -50.05 -12.83 4.96
C ASP A 8 -48.71 -12.10 5.09
N LYS A 9 -48.40 -11.56 6.28
CA LYS A 9 -47.06 -11.06 6.61
C LYS A 9 -46.20 -12.28 6.95
N ARG A 10 -45.55 -12.84 5.93
CA ARG A 10 -44.53 -13.88 6.11
C ARG A 10 -43.42 -13.36 7.03
N ASP A 11 -42.95 -14.21 7.93
CA ASP A 11 -41.84 -13.90 8.84
C ASP A 11 -40.58 -13.61 8.00
N PRO A 12 -39.91 -12.45 8.15
CA PRO A 12 -38.69 -12.12 7.41
C PRO A 12 -37.60 -13.21 7.51
N PHE A 13 -37.53 -13.93 8.63
CA PHE A 13 -36.59 -15.05 8.80
C PHE A 13 -36.98 -16.29 7.99
N GLU A 14 -38.27 -16.47 7.70
CA GLU A 14 -38.77 -17.56 6.86
C GLU A 14 -38.49 -17.27 5.38
N GLU A 15 -38.67 -16.02 4.95
CA GLU A 15 -38.32 -15.57 3.59
C GLU A 15 -36.82 -15.71 3.31
N GLN A 16 -35.97 -15.24 4.23
CA GLN A 16 -34.51 -15.42 4.12
C GLN A 16 -34.10 -16.90 4.05
N ARG A 17 -34.75 -17.77 4.84
CA ARG A 17 -34.49 -19.21 4.81
C ARG A 17 -34.93 -19.84 3.49
N GLN A 18 -36.06 -19.41 2.94
CA GLN A 18 -36.56 -19.88 1.64
C GLN A 18 -35.60 -19.49 0.52
N ILE A 19 -35.12 -18.24 0.49
CA ILE A 19 -34.14 -17.78 -0.51
C ILE A 19 -32.82 -18.54 -0.36
N TYR A 20 -32.32 -18.72 0.87
CA TYR A 20 -31.09 -19.48 1.07
C TYR A 20 -31.22 -20.92 0.56
N GLN A 21 -32.32 -21.62 0.88
CA GLN A 21 -32.61 -22.97 0.37
C GLN A 21 -32.82 -23.00 -1.14
N LEU A 22 -33.39 -21.94 -1.71
CA LEU A 22 -33.52 -21.78 -3.15
C LEU A 22 -32.12 -21.75 -3.79
N LEU A 23 -31.28 -20.81 -3.38
CA LEU A 23 -29.97 -20.59 -3.98
C LEU A 23 -28.95 -21.71 -3.70
N SER A 24 -29.05 -22.41 -2.56
CA SER A 24 -28.06 -23.41 -2.13
C SER A 24 -28.19 -24.78 -2.81
N GLN A 25 -29.22 -25.01 -3.65
CA GLN A 25 -29.38 -26.29 -4.33
C GLN A 25 -28.34 -26.41 -5.45
N GLU A 26 -27.57 -27.51 -5.45
CA GLU A 26 -26.38 -27.72 -6.30
C GLU A 26 -26.60 -27.34 -7.78
N THR A 27 -27.68 -27.82 -8.40
CA THR A 27 -27.92 -27.59 -9.83
C THR A 27 -28.38 -26.17 -10.12
N ARG A 28 -29.22 -25.57 -9.27
CA ARG A 28 -29.58 -24.14 -9.39
C ARG A 28 -28.37 -23.24 -9.20
N HIS A 29 -27.53 -23.55 -8.22
CA HIS A 29 -26.29 -22.83 -7.98
C HIS A 29 -25.40 -22.83 -9.23
N LEU A 30 -25.20 -23.99 -9.87
CA LEU A 30 -24.46 -24.09 -11.12
C LEU A 30 -25.12 -23.31 -12.26
N VAL A 31 -26.45 -23.38 -12.41
CA VAL A 31 -27.18 -22.59 -13.41
C VAL A 31 -26.92 -21.10 -13.22
N LEU A 32 -27.03 -20.58 -12.00
CA LEU A 32 -26.78 -19.18 -11.68
C LEU A 32 -25.33 -18.80 -11.95
N GLN A 33 -24.35 -19.63 -11.53
CA GLN A 33 -22.94 -19.39 -11.81
C GLN A 33 -22.65 -19.30 -13.32
N TYR A 34 -23.24 -20.17 -14.14
CA TYR A 34 -23.03 -20.13 -15.60
C TYR A 34 -23.79 -19.00 -16.28
N ILE A 35 -24.94 -18.56 -15.76
CA ILE A 35 -25.59 -17.33 -16.23
C ILE A 35 -24.69 -16.12 -15.95
N LEU A 36 -24.21 -15.98 -14.71
CA LEU A 36 -23.30 -14.90 -14.30
C LEU A 36 -22.00 -14.93 -15.11
N GLY A 37 -21.41 -16.11 -15.29
CA GLY A 37 -20.18 -16.30 -16.04
C GLY A 37 -20.32 -16.22 -17.57
N HIS A 38 -21.52 -16.10 -18.16
CA HIS A 38 -21.69 -16.07 -19.62
C HIS A 38 -21.44 -14.67 -20.21
N PRO A 39 -20.74 -14.48 -21.36
CA PRO A 39 -20.35 -13.16 -21.89
C PRO A 39 -21.48 -12.15 -22.03
N ALA A 40 -22.62 -12.61 -22.55
CA ALA A 40 -23.85 -11.82 -22.65
C ALA A 40 -24.83 -12.02 -21.47
N HIS A 41 -24.43 -12.75 -20.41
CA HIS A 41 -25.28 -13.15 -19.28
C HIS A 41 -26.62 -13.84 -19.67
N LEU A 42 -26.67 -14.40 -20.87
CA LEU A 42 -27.87 -14.92 -21.51
C LEU A 42 -27.63 -16.30 -22.14
N PRO A 43 -27.17 -17.33 -21.42
CA PRO A 43 -26.96 -18.66 -22.01
C PRO A 43 -28.28 -19.29 -22.48
N SER A 44 -28.19 -20.09 -23.53
CA SER A 44 -29.26 -20.99 -23.98
C SER A 44 -29.25 -22.31 -23.19
N LEU A 45 -30.36 -23.07 -23.25
CA LEU A 45 -30.43 -24.38 -22.59
C LEU A 45 -29.36 -25.36 -23.10
N ASP A 46 -28.98 -25.25 -24.38
CA ASP A 46 -27.96 -26.11 -24.99
C ASP A 46 -26.56 -25.77 -24.48
N GLU A 47 -26.27 -24.49 -24.23
CA GLU A 47 -25.02 -24.04 -23.61
C GLU A 47 -24.95 -24.50 -22.14
N LEU A 48 -26.01 -24.30 -21.36
CA LEU A 48 -26.07 -24.78 -19.97
C LEU A 48 -25.88 -26.30 -19.89
N ALA A 49 -26.47 -27.06 -20.81
CA ALA A 49 -26.33 -28.52 -20.86
C ALA A 49 -24.94 -29.00 -21.32
N HIS A 50 -24.14 -28.12 -21.91
CA HIS A 50 -22.74 -28.41 -22.20
C HIS A 50 -21.87 -28.24 -20.96
N MET A 51 -22.18 -27.23 -20.14
CA MET A 51 -21.35 -26.82 -18.99
C MET A 51 -21.70 -27.60 -17.71
N ILE A 52 -22.97 -27.94 -17.52
CA ILE A 52 -23.46 -28.57 -16.30
C ILE A 52 -23.49 -30.09 -16.48
N PRO A 53 -22.93 -30.88 -15.54
CA PRO A 53 -22.95 -32.34 -15.60
C PRO A 53 -24.32 -32.93 -15.21
N LYS A 54 -25.40 -32.40 -15.78
CA LYS A 54 -26.79 -32.84 -15.59
C LYS A 54 -27.49 -32.89 -16.95
N ASN A 55 -28.57 -33.67 -17.04
CA ASN A 55 -29.33 -33.75 -18.29
C ASN A 55 -30.18 -32.49 -18.51
N LYS A 56 -30.55 -32.22 -19.78
CA LYS A 56 -31.36 -31.04 -20.16
C LYS A 56 -32.70 -30.92 -19.43
N ALA A 57 -33.33 -32.03 -19.07
CA ALA A 57 -34.61 -31.99 -18.34
C ALA A 57 -34.39 -31.47 -16.91
N ALA A 58 -33.40 -31.99 -16.19
CA ALA A 58 -33.05 -31.53 -14.85
C ALA A 58 -32.65 -30.05 -14.81
N ILE A 59 -31.91 -29.57 -15.83
CA ILE A 59 -31.56 -28.15 -15.97
C ILE A 59 -32.81 -27.32 -16.24
N ARG A 60 -33.71 -27.77 -17.12
CA ARG A 60 -34.98 -27.08 -17.41
C ARG A 60 -35.85 -26.96 -16.17
N ASP A 61 -35.91 -28.00 -15.34
CA ASP A 61 -36.65 -27.97 -14.08
C ASP A 61 -36.10 -26.89 -13.14
N GLN A 62 -34.77 -26.76 -13.06
CA GLN A 62 -34.15 -25.71 -12.24
C GLN A 62 -34.37 -24.30 -12.79
N LEU A 63 -34.31 -24.13 -14.12
CA LEU A 63 -34.64 -22.86 -14.77
C LEU A 63 -36.09 -22.46 -14.47
N GLN A 64 -37.02 -23.42 -14.54
CA GLN A 64 -38.42 -23.17 -14.22
C GLN A 64 -38.60 -22.71 -12.77
N VAL A 65 -37.93 -23.35 -11.81
CA VAL A 65 -38.01 -22.93 -10.41
C VAL A 65 -37.43 -21.54 -10.17
N LEU A 66 -36.31 -21.20 -10.83
CA LEU A 66 -35.73 -19.85 -10.73
C LEU A 66 -36.64 -18.78 -11.37
N ARG A 67 -37.37 -19.12 -12.43
CA ARG A 67 -38.36 -18.23 -13.06
C ARG A 67 -39.61 -18.05 -12.19
N GLU A 68 -40.09 -19.11 -11.56
CA GLU A 68 -41.22 -19.03 -10.63
C GLU A 68 -40.90 -18.18 -9.39
N ALA A 69 -39.62 -18.13 -9.00
CA ALA A 69 -39.11 -17.25 -7.96
C ALA A 69 -38.74 -15.84 -8.46
N ASP A 70 -39.00 -15.54 -9.74
CA ASP A 70 -38.68 -14.25 -10.39
C ASP A 70 -37.19 -13.87 -10.34
N ILE A 71 -36.28 -14.83 -10.19
CA ILE A 71 -34.82 -14.59 -10.16
C ILE A 71 -34.26 -14.48 -11.58
N ILE A 72 -34.84 -15.24 -12.52
CA ILE A 72 -34.43 -15.24 -13.92
C ILE A 72 -35.66 -15.15 -14.80
N GLU A 73 -35.49 -14.70 -16.03
CA GLU A 73 -36.52 -14.71 -17.06
C GLU A 73 -36.01 -15.40 -18.33
N ARG A 74 -36.94 -15.85 -19.17
CA ARG A 74 -36.64 -16.34 -20.51
C ARG A 74 -36.72 -15.19 -21.51
N TYR A 75 -35.60 -14.91 -22.15
CA TYR A 75 -35.48 -13.92 -23.21
C TYR A 75 -35.55 -14.59 -24.58
N GLU A 76 -36.42 -14.10 -25.44
CA GLU A 76 -36.63 -14.64 -26.79
C GLU A 76 -35.93 -13.78 -27.84
N HIS A 77 -35.32 -14.43 -28.84
CA HIS A 77 -34.81 -13.78 -30.05
C HIS A 77 -35.51 -14.39 -31.27
N PRO A 78 -36.70 -13.88 -31.64
CA PRO A 78 -37.51 -14.44 -32.73
C PRO A 78 -36.76 -14.65 -34.05
N PRO A 79 -35.82 -13.77 -34.49
CA PRO A 79 -35.08 -13.99 -35.73
C PRO A 79 -34.27 -15.30 -35.78
N ASN A 80 -33.95 -15.91 -34.63
CA ASN A 80 -33.22 -17.17 -34.61
C ASN A 80 -34.14 -18.38 -34.84
N GLU A 81 -35.46 -18.26 -34.71
CA GLU A 81 -36.41 -19.37 -34.88
C GLU A 81 -36.41 -19.93 -36.32
N ASP A 82 -36.10 -19.08 -37.29
CA ASP A 82 -35.99 -19.47 -38.70
C ASP A 82 -34.73 -20.31 -38.98
N SER A 83 -33.79 -20.36 -38.04
CA SER A 83 -32.55 -21.14 -38.14
C SER A 83 -32.61 -22.39 -37.26
N ARG A 84 -32.50 -23.57 -37.89
CA ARG A 84 -32.44 -24.85 -37.15
C ARG A 84 -31.18 -25.02 -36.29
N GLU A 85 -30.17 -24.18 -36.52
CA GLU A 85 -28.85 -24.32 -35.91
C GLU A 85 -28.59 -23.32 -34.77
N LEU A 86 -29.51 -22.37 -34.54
CA LEU A 86 -29.35 -21.31 -33.54
C LEU A 86 -30.40 -21.42 -32.43
N PRO A 87 -30.04 -21.13 -31.17
CA PRO A 87 -31.01 -21.02 -30.09
C PRO A 87 -31.86 -19.73 -30.25
N SER A 88 -33.17 -19.83 -30.05
CA SER A 88 -34.08 -18.67 -29.98
C SER A 88 -34.49 -18.29 -28.55
N GLN A 89 -34.12 -19.11 -27.57
CA GLN A 89 -34.47 -18.93 -26.16
C GLN A 89 -33.22 -18.90 -25.30
N PHE A 90 -33.12 -17.84 -24.50
CA PHE A 90 -32.01 -17.54 -23.61
C PHE A 90 -32.53 -17.28 -22.19
N TYR A 91 -31.68 -17.42 -21.19
CA TYR A 91 -32.05 -17.26 -19.79
C TYR A 91 -31.10 -16.28 -19.13
N GLY A 92 -31.63 -15.25 -18.50
CA GLY A 92 -30.85 -14.20 -17.84
C GLY A 92 -31.56 -13.69 -16.59
N LEU A 93 -30.88 -12.86 -15.80
CA LEU A 93 -31.47 -12.31 -14.58
C LEU A 93 -32.63 -11.35 -14.89
N THR A 94 -33.56 -11.28 -13.94
CA THR A 94 -34.52 -10.16 -13.81
C THR A 94 -33.89 -9.06 -12.95
N GLU A 95 -34.57 -7.92 -12.83
CA GLU A 95 -34.19 -6.85 -11.89
C GLU A 95 -34.18 -7.37 -10.44
N TYR A 96 -35.25 -8.06 -10.04
CA TYR A 96 -35.36 -8.67 -8.71
C TYR A 96 -34.27 -9.74 -8.46
N GLY A 97 -33.94 -10.52 -9.48
CA GLY A 97 -32.85 -11.49 -9.41
C GLY A 97 -31.49 -10.85 -9.15
N VAL A 98 -31.21 -9.70 -9.75
CA VAL A 98 -30.00 -8.92 -9.47
C VAL A 98 -29.97 -8.46 -8.00
N GLU A 99 -31.08 -7.93 -7.48
CA GLU A 99 -31.17 -7.49 -6.08
C GLU A 99 -30.87 -8.64 -5.11
N ILE A 100 -31.52 -9.78 -5.30
CA ILE A 100 -31.32 -10.98 -4.47
C ILE A 100 -29.89 -11.52 -4.58
N LEU A 101 -29.34 -11.61 -5.80
CA LEU A 101 -27.99 -12.13 -5.99
C LEU A 101 -26.91 -11.18 -5.45
N THR A 102 -27.20 -9.87 -5.40
CA THR A 102 -26.36 -8.88 -4.72
C THR A 102 -26.38 -9.11 -3.21
N GLU A 103 -27.57 -9.19 -2.61
CA GLU A 103 -27.76 -9.39 -1.16
C GLU A 103 -27.05 -10.67 -0.66
N TYR A 104 -27.09 -11.74 -1.47
CA TYR A 104 -26.48 -13.03 -1.14
C TYR A 104 -25.05 -13.20 -1.70
N ASN A 105 -24.39 -12.10 -2.12
CA ASN A 105 -22.98 -12.05 -2.53
C ASN A 105 -22.59 -12.92 -3.74
N TYR A 106 -23.54 -13.23 -4.63
CA TYR A 106 -23.23 -13.95 -5.87
C TYR A 106 -22.47 -13.08 -6.87
N LEU A 107 -22.80 -11.78 -6.95
CA LEU A 107 -22.18 -10.87 -7.91
C LEU A 107 -20.68 -10.62 -7.61
N ARG A 108 -20.25 -10.73 -6.35
CA ARG A 108 -18.82 -10.66 -6.00
C ARG A 108 -17.97 -11.72 -6.71
N GLY A 109 -18.57 -12.86 -7.04
CA GLY A 109 -17.91 -13.95 -7.77
C GLY A 109 -17.91 -13.78 -9.29
N LEU A 110 -18.50 -12.69 -9.82
CA LEU A 110 -18.69 -12.50 -11.26
C LEU A 110 -17.38 -12.52 -12.07
N PRO A 111 -16.27 -11.86 -11.65
CA PRO A 111 -15.01 -11.94 -12.38
C PRO A 111 -14.44 -13.35 -12.44
N ILE A 112 -14.60 -14.12 -11.36
CA ILE A 112 -14.14 -15.51 -11.27
C ILE A 112 -15.00 -16.40 -12.18
N ALA A 113 -16.33 -16.23 -12.15
CA ALA A 113 -17.25 -16.97 -13.00
C ALA A 113 -16.98 -16.72 -14.50
N ARG A 114 -16.72 -15.45 -14.87
CA ARG A 114 -16.28 -15.03 -16.21
C ARG A 114 -14.99 -15.74 -16.62
N ALA A 115 -13.95 -15.68 -15.78
CA ALA A 115 -12.67 -16.32 -16.06
C ALA A 115 -12.80 -17.84 -16.23
N LEU A 116 -13.63 -18.51 -15.41
CA LEU A 116 -13.90 -19.95 -15.56
C LEU A 116 -14.59 -20.26 -16.89
N TYR A 117 -15.53 -19.43 -17.32
CA TYR A 117 -16.22 -19.59 -18.59
C TYR A 117 -15.25 -19.44 -19.76
N ASP A 118 -14.44 -18.38 -19.78
CA ASP A 118 -13.50 -18.05 -20.86
C ASP A 118 -12.42 -19.13 -21.04
N ASN A 119 -12.04 -19.81 -19.95
CA ASN A 119 -11.08 -20.91 -19.97
C ASN A 119 -11.71 -22.28 -20.28
N THR A 120 -13.04 -22.36 -20.44
CA THR A 120 -13.70 -23.62 -20.76
C THR A 120 -13.63 -23.92 -22.25
N ARG A 121 -13.11 -25.11 -22.59
CA ARG A 121 -13.07 -25.58 -23.98
C ARG A 121 -14.47 -25.92 -24.48
N LEU A 122 -14.97 -25.13 -25.42
CA LEU A 122 -16.27 -25.34 -26.05
C LEU A 122 -16.19 -26.30 -27.26
N SER A 123 -17.27 -27.04 -27.50
CA SER A 123 -17.46 -27.78 -28.75
C SER A 123 -17.82 -26.82 -29.90
N GLU A 124 -17.64 -27.22 -31.17
CA GLU A 124 -18.05 -26.40 -32.33
C GLU A 124 -19.54 -26.01 -32.28
N LYS A 125 -20.40 -26.92 -31.80
CA LYS A 125 -21.82 -26.62 -31.60
C LYS A 125 -22.01 -25.57 -30.51
N SER A 126 -21.34 -25.74 -29.37
CA SER A 126 -21.44 -24.82 -28.24
C SER A 126 -20.92 -23.42 -28.61
N GLN A 127 -19.83 -23.34 -29.39
CA GLN A 127 -19.30 -22.08 -29.89
C GLN A 127 -20.27 -21.38 -30.84
N ARG A 128 -20.89 -22.12 -31.78
CA ARG A 128 -21.94 -21.55 -32.65
C ARG A 128 -23.14 -21.00 -31.87
N HIS A 129 -23.50 -21.66 -30.77
CA HIS A 129 -24.55 -21.15 -29.89
C HIS A 129 -24.06 -19.90 -29.15
N LEU A 130 -22.81 -19.89 -28.67
CA LEU A 130 -22.18 -18.74 -28.01
C LEU A 130 -22.25 -17.48 -28.89
N ASP A 131 -21.88 -17.62 -30.16
CA ASP A 131 -21.81 -16.55 -31.14
C ASP A 131 -23.18 -16.19 -31.76
N ALA A 132 -24.26 -16.87 -31.37
CA ALA A 132 -25.59 -16.59 -31.89
C ALA A 132 -26.07 -15.17 -31.51
N PRO A 133 -26.81 -14.46 -32.38
CA PRO A 133 -27.46 -13.21 -32.03
C PRO A 133 -28.39 -13.39 -30.83
N ARG A 134 -28.38 -12.42 -29.91
CA ARG A 134 -29.11 -12.46 -28.63
C ARG A 134 -29.90 -11.17 -28.44
N PRO A 135 -30.99 -11.20 -27.65
CA PRO A 135 -31.69 -9.99 -27.27
C PRO A 135 -30.85 -9.17 -26.28
N GLU A 136 -31.17 -7.89 -26.15
CA GLU A 136 -30.54 -7.03 -25.15
C GLU A 136 -31.20 -7.25 -23.78
N LEU A 137 -30.38 -7.20 -22.72
CA LEU A 137 -30.88 -7.18 -21.35
C LEU A 137 -31.45 -5.78 -21.01
N PRO A 138 -32.38 -5.69 -20.05
CA PRO A 138 -32.75 -4.41 -19.46
C PRO A 138 -31.51 -3.66 -18.98
N SER A 139 -31.48 -2.34 -19.17
CA SER A 139 -30.28 -1.52 -18.91
C SER A 139 -29.78 -1.65 -17.47
N ASN A 140 -30.66 -1.60 -16.48
CA ASN A 140 -30.31 -1.81 -15.08
C ASN A 140 -29.73 -3.19 -14.77
N VAL A 141 -30.21 -4.25 -15.43
CA VAL A 141 -29.65 -5.60 -15.29
C VAL A 141 -28.27 -5.67 -15.96
N ALA A 142 -28.11 -5.09 -17.15
CA ALA A 142 -26.84 -5.04 -17.85
C ALA A 142 -25.78 -4.23 -17.07
N ASP A 143 -26.16 -3.09 -16.51
CA ASP A 143 -25.29 -2.23 -15.71
C ASP A 143 -24.77 -2.97 -14.47
N ALA A 144 -25.65 -3.67 -13.74
CA ALA A 144 -25.28 -4.43 -12.55
C ALA A 144 -24.39 -5.66 -12.84
N LEU A 145 -24.42 -6.16 -14.08
CA LEU A 145 -23.61 -7.30 -14.52
C LEU A 145 -22.36 -6.87 -15.30
N THR A 146 -22.13 -5.57 -15.45
CA THR A 146 -20.95 -5.06 -16.14
C THR A 146 -19.72 -5.28 -15.26
N ILE A 147 -18.86 -6.20 -15.71
CA ILE A 147 -17.50 -6.37 -15.17
C ILE A 147 -16.64 -5.22 -15.73
N GLY A 148 -16.84 -4.03 -15.17
CA GLY A 148 -15.97 -2.88 -15.40
C GLY A 148 -15.02 -2.68 -14.21
N PRO A 149 -14.11 -1.69 -14.28
CA PRO A 149 -13.49 -1.11 -13.09
C PRO A 149 -14.52 -0.55 -12.07
N SER A 150 -15.82 -0.62 -12.40
CA SER A 150 -16.96 -0.29 -11.56
C SER A 150 -17.21 -1.26 -10.39
N ASP A 151 -16.70 -2.50 -10.43
CA ASP A 151 -16.74 -3.39 -9.26
C ASP A 151 -15.86 -2.86 -8.10
N GLU A 152 -14.90 -1.96 -8.39
CA GLU A 152 -14.21 -1.20 -7.35
C GLU A 152 -15.08 -0.04 -6.83
N ARG A 153 -15.77 0.70 -7.70
CA ARG A 153 -16.62 1.82 -7.27
C ARG A 153 -17.80 1.38 -6.39
N ALA A 154 -18.39 0.21 -6.65
CA ALA A 154 -19.50 -0.29 -5.84
C ALA A 154 -19.08 -0.69 -4.40
N ASN A 155 -17.88 -1.25 -4.21
CA ASN A 155 -17.34 -1.54 -2.88
C ASN A 155 -17.01 -0.26 -2.11
N TYR A 156 -16.41 0.72 -2.78
CA TYR A 156 -15.95 1.94 -2.11
C TYR A 156 -16.98 3.07 -2.07
N SER A 157 -18.21 2.89 -2.60
CA SER A 157 -19.22 3.96 -2.66
C SER A 157 -19.53 4.55 -1.27
N ARG A 158 -19.55 3.70 -0.22
CA ARG A 158 -19.76 4.16 1.15
C ARG A 158 -18.57 4.91 1.71
N LEU A 159 -17.35 4.48 1.37
CA LEU A 159 -16.10 5.15 1.74
C LEU A 159 -15.99 6.52 1.06
N GLU A 160 -16.22 6.57 -0.25
CA GLU A 160 -16.25 7.79 -1.07
C GLU A 160 -17.22 8.80 -0.50
N GLN A 161 -18.49 8.39 -0.34
CA GLN A 161 -19.53 9.26 0.20
C GLN A 161 -19.22 9.72 1.62
N TYR A 162 -18.65 8.85 2.46
CA TYR A 162 -18.25 9.22 3.82
C TYR A 162 -17.13 10.29 3.83
N ILE A 163 -16.14 10.17 2.95
CA ILE A 163 -15.05 11.13 2.82
C ILE A 163 -15.58 12.45 2.24
N GLU A 164 -16.39 12.41 1.19
CA GLU A 164 -17.02 13.59 0.58
C GLU A 164 -17.92 14.34 1.54
N ASP A 165 -18.78 13.65 2.30
CA ASP A 165 -19.70 14.30 3.27
C ASP A 165 -18.95 15.04 4.39
N ARG A 166 -17.76 14.55 4.76
CA ARG A 166 -16.98 15.07 5.89
C ARG A 166 -15.88 16.04 5.47
N LYS A 167 -15.34 15.88 4.27
CA LYS A 167 -14.16 16.59 3.75
C LYS A 167 -14.35 17.14 2.33
N GLY A 168 -15.54 17.12 1.75
CA GLY A 168 -15.80 17.64 0.39
C GLY A 168 -15.52 19.14 0.19
N GLY A 169 -15.26 19.89 1.27
CA GLY A 169 -14.72 21.26 1.20
C GLY A 169 -13.19 21.33 1.14
N THR A 170 -12.48 20.21 1.20
CA THR A 170 -11.02 20.13 1.07
C THR A 170 -10.63 19.81 -0.36
N HIS A 171 -9.47 20.32 -0.80
CA HIS A 171 -9.04 20.12 -2.18
C HIS A 171 -8.41 18.74 -2.44
N SER A 172 -8.12 17.95 -1.39
CA SER A 172 -7.47 16.65 -1.49
C SER A 172 -8.43 15.47 -1.37
N THR A 173 -9.72 15.66 -1.65
CA THR A 173 -10.75 14.62 -1.44
C THR A 173 -10.52 13.42 -2.36
N ASP A 174 -10.12 13.66 -3.61
CA ASP A 174 -9.85 12.61 -4.59
C ASP A 174 -8.63 11.77 -4.16
N ASP A 175 -7.51 12.43 -3.82
CA ASP A 175 -6.31 11.79 -3.24
C ASP A 175 -6.62 10.99 -1.96
N GLN A 176 -7.53 11.49 -1.10
CA GLN A 176 -7.95 10.80 0.13
C GLN A 176 -8.67 9.49 -0.21
N VAL A 177 -9.61 9.54 -1.16
CA VAL A 177 -10.33 8.36 -1.64
C VAL A 177 -9.37 7.35 -2.26
N GLU A 178 -8.50 7.82 -3.16
CA GLU A 178 -7.53 6.97 -3.86
C GLU A 178 -6.59 6.28 -2.87
N THR A 179 -6.03 7.04 -1.93
CA THR A 179 -5.15 6.49 -0.88
C THR A 179 -5.88 5.45 -0.04
N ALA A 180 -7.10 5.72 0.42
CA ALA A 180 -7.84 4.78 1.25
C ALA A 180 -8.18 3.47 0.52
N LYS A 181 -8.48 3.54 -0.79
CA LYS A 181 -8.68 2.36 -1.65
C LYS A 181 -7.40 1.55 -1.81
N ALA A 182 -6.27 2.21 -2.07
CA ALA A 182 -5.00 1.55 -2.28
C ALA A 182 -4.56 0.78 -1.02
N PHE A 183 -4.79 1.33 0.18
CA PHE A 183 -4.56 0.61 1.43
C PHE A 183 -5.38 -0.68 1.54
N HIS A 184 -6.66 -0.63 1.13
CA HIS A 184 -7.54 -1.79 1.19
C HIS A 184 -7.14 -2.85 0.16
N GLN A 185 -6.83 -2.43 -1.07
CA GLN A 185 -6.38 -3.31 -2.14
C GLN A 185 -5.04 -3.99 -1.81
N ALA A 186 -4.14 -3.28 -1.14
CA ALA A 186 -2.86 -3.81 -0.67
C ALA A 186 -2.98 -4.69 0.59
N GLY A 187 -4.18 -4.83 1.17
CA GLY A 187 -4.40 -5.64 2.38
C GLY A 187 -3.78 -5.03 3.65
N ILE A 188 -3.66 -3.71 3.72
CA ILE A 188 -3.13 -2.98 4.88
C ILE A 188 -4.28 -2.70 5.87
N ASP A 189 -4.83 -3.79 6.37
CA ASP A 189 -5.97 -3.83 7.29
C ASP A 189 -5.55 -3.54 8.77
N PRO A 190 -6.49 -3.57 9.74
CA PRO A 190 -6.17 -3.32 11.15
C PRO A 190 -5.17 -4.32 11.78
N ASP A 191 -5.00 -5.50 11.20
CA ASP A 191 -4.06 -6.51 11.68
C ASP A 191 -2.67 -6.37 11.03
N HIS A 192 -2.54 -5.56 9.98
CA HIS A 192 -1.27 -5.23 9.34
C HIS A 192 -0.37 -4.35 10.24
N GLU A 193 0.96 -4.46 10.08
CA GLU A 193 1.92 -3.59 10.81
C GLU A 193 1.83 -2.12 10.38
N GLY A 194 1.28 -1.88 9.20
CA GLY A 194 1.17 -0.57 8.55
C GLY A 194 2.42 -0.13 7.79
N ILE A 195 2.26 0.84 6.91
CA ILE A 195 3.30 1.33 6.00
C ILE A 195 3.79 2.72 6.41
N LYS A 196 5.05 3.05 6.11
CA LYS A 196 5.58 4.39 6.40
C LYS A 196 5.14 5.37 5.33
N ARG A 197 4.98 6.63 5.70
CA ARG A 197 4.70 7.72 4.73
C ARG A 197 5.73 7.79 3.60
N ALA A 198 7.02 7.53 3.90
CA ALA A 198 8.08 7.60 2.89
C ALA A 198 7.99 6.48 1.85
N GLU A 199 7.38 5.35 2.21
CA GLU A 199 7.21 4.17 1.36
C GLU A 199 5.85 4.20 0.65
N LEU A 200 4.92 5.07 1.07
CA LEU A 200 3.52 5.10 0.63
C LEU A 200 3.34 5.22 -0.89
N LEU A 201 4.06 6.13 -1.55
CA LEU A 201 3.89 6.33 -3.00
C LEU A 201 4.41 5.12 -3.80
N ASP A 202 5.52 4.53 -3.36
CA ASP A 202 6.17 3.44 -4.06
C ASP A 202 5.47 2.09 -3.79
N GLU A 203 5.12 1.81 -2.53
CA GLU A 203 4.46 0.54 -2.14
C GLU A 203 3.01 0.45 -2.60
N LEU A 204 2.32 1.58 -2.72
CA LEU A 204 0.92 1.64 -3.15
C LEU A 204 0.72 2.12 -4.59
N GLU A 205 1.81 2.39 -5.31
CA GLU A 205 1.79 2.89 -6.69
C GLU A 205 0.86 4.11 -6.88
N LEU A 206 0.89 5.05 -5.92
CA LEU A 206 -0.01 6.21 -5.86
C LEU A 206 0.54 7.43 -6.62
N GLU A 207 -0.33 8.12 -7.35
CA GLU A 207 -0.04 9.40 -7.99
C GLU A 207 -0.87 10.53 -7.37
N LEU A 208 -0.40 11.09 -6.25
CA LEU A 208 -1.14 12.11 -5.51
C LEU A 208 -0.89 13.54 -6.04
N GLU A 209 -1.96 14.34 -6.15
CA GLU A 209 -1.86 15.76 -6.48
C GLU A 209 -1.34 16.59 -5.29
N TYR A 210 -1.63 16.15 -4.07
CA TYR A 210 -1.29 16.80 -2.80
C TYR A 210 -0.20 16.04 -2.05
N GLN A 211 0.43 16.74 -1.10
CA GLN A 211 1.47 16.14 -0.27
C GLN A 211 0.92 14.93 0.52
N PRO A 212 1.60 13.76 0.50
CA PRO A 212 1.17 12.57 1.22
C PRO A 212 0.83 12.81 2.69
N LYS A 213 1.58 13.71 3.34
CA LYS A 213 1.31 14.09 4.73
C LYS A 213 -0.10 14.66 4.90
N THR A 214 -0.51 15.59 4.04
CA THR A 214 -1.82 16.24 4.12
C THR A 214 -2.96 15.24 3.94
N VAL A 215 -2.78 14.30 2.99
CA VAL A 215 -3.77 13.25 2.70
C VAL A 215 -3.90 12.31 3.90
N LEU A 216 -2.77 11.83 4.43
CA LEU A 216 -2.75 10.96 5.62
C LEU A 216 -3.34 11.62 6.86
N ASP A 217 -2.98 12.89 7.13
CA ASP A 217 -3.51 13.63 8.28
C ASP A 217 -5.05 13.72 8.22
N HIS A 218 -5.61 13.97 7.02
CA HIS A 218 -7.06 14.00 6.83
C HIS A 218 -7.72 12.62 7.01
N LEU A 219 -7.11 11.56 6.50
CA LEU A 219 -7.64 10.20 6.64
C LEU A 219 -7.57 9.70 8.09
N VAL A 220 -6.55 10.13 8.84
CA VAL A 220 -6.44 9.87 10.28
C VAL A 220 -7.50 10.65 11.06
N ASP A 221 -7.70 11.94 10.76
CA ASP A 221 -8.77 12.75 11.36
C ASP A 221 -10.17 12.14 11.15
N LEU A 222 -10.39 11.52 9.99
CA LEU A 222 -11.65 10.85 9.65
C LEU A 222 -11.86 9.51 10.36
N GLY A 223 -10.79 8.97 10.96
CA GLY A 223 -10.73 7.62 11.48
C GLY A 223 -10.88 6.58 10.38
N ILE A 224 -10.37 6.86 9.18
CA ILE A 224 -10.22 5.87 8.11
C ILE A 224 -8.89 5.16 8.30
N LEU A 225 -7.81 5.91 8.46
CA LEU A 225 -6.51 5.39 8.84
C LEU A 225 -6.25 5.61 10.34
N GLU A 226 -5.39 4.76 10.90
CA GLU A 226 -4.74 5.04 12.17
C GLU A 226 -3.23 5.14 11.99
N ALA A 227 -2.62 6.08 12.69
CA ALA A 227 -1.17 6.23 12.78
C ALA A 227 -0.67 5.53 14.04
N THR A 228 0.10 4.46 13.87
CA THR A 228 0.70 3.69 14.96
C THR A 228 2.20 3.95 15.01
N THR A 229 2.75 3.95 16.22
CA THR A 229 4.20 3.94 16.42
C THR A 229 4.61 2.50 16.68
N PRO A 230 5.62 1.96 15.97
CA PRO A 230 6.15 0.65 16.27
C PRO A 230 6.56 0.53 17.74
N PRO A 231 6.49 -0.67 18.33
CA PRO A 231 6.97 -0.87 19.69
C PRO A 231 8.47 -0.57 19.76
N GLY A 232 8.87 0.29 20.70
CA GLY A 232 10.28 0.65 20.91
C GLY A 232 10.48 2.11 21.29
N PRO A 233 11.74 2.56 21.35
CA PRO A 233 12.06 3.95 21.63
C PRO A 233 11.76 4.83 20.41
N ASN A 234 11.10 5.98 20.63
CA ASN A 234 10.76 6.93 19.56
C ASN A 234 11.98 7.50 18.83
N VAL A 235 13.16 7.44 19.44
CA VAL A 235 14.42 7.91 18.89
C VAL A 235 15.46 6.80 19.02
N PHE A 236 16.15 6.50 17.93
CA PHE A 236 17.32 5.63 17.91
C PHE A 236 18.57 6.48 17.77
N ALA A 237 19.51 6.34 18.70
CA ALA A 237 20.87 6.82 18.54
C ALA A 237 21.69 5.74 17.82
N ILE A 238 22.31 6.08 16.70
CA ILE A 238 23.10 5.19 15.85
C ILE A 238 24.50 5.76 15.73
N SER A 239 25.52 4.94 16.00
CA SER A 239 26.91 5.32 15.78
C SER A 239 27.31 4.99 14.34
N GLU A 240 27.76 6.00 13.58
CA GLU A 240 28.29 5.79 12.23
C GLU A 240 29.55 4.91 12.23
N ARG A 241 30.34 4.94 13.32
CA ARG A 241 31.61 4.21 13.43
C ARG A 241 31.42 2.69 13.44
N ILE A 242 30.46 2.22 14.24
CA ILE A 242 30.20 0.78 14.42
C ILE A 242 28.95 0.30 13.68
N ASP A 243 28.18 1.22 13.09
CA ASP A 243 26.91 0.96 12.40
C ASP A 243 25.89 0.20 13.29
N GLU A 244 25.84 0.56 14.58
CA GLU A 244 24.95 -0.06 15.58
C GLU A 244 24.12 0.96 16.35
N ILE A 245 22.97 0.50 16.87
CA ILE A 245 22.14 1.26 17.81
C ILE A 245 22.83 1.29 19.19
N VAL A 246 23.04 2.50 19.71
CA VAL A 246 23.75 2.77 20.98
C VAL A 246 22.85 3.37 22.06
N ASN A 247 21.54 3.13 21.98
CA ASN A 247 20.56 3.58 22.97
C ASN A 247 20.98 3.20 24.40
N GLY A 248 21.01 4.19 25.30
CA GLY A 248 21.40 4.01 26.70
C GLY A 248 22.89 4.06 26.99
N ARG A 249 23.76 4.04 25.96
CA ARG A 249 25.22 4.21 26.05
C ARG A 249 25.75 5.28 25.09
N VAL A 250 24.90 6.25 24.75
CA VAL A 250 25.19 7.29 23.74
C VAL A 250 26.39 8.15 24.13
N THR A 251 26.45 8.57 25.39
CA THR A 251 27.56 9.37 25.92
C THR A 251 28.87 8.57 25.92
N GLU A 252 28.84 7.30 26.33
CA GLU A 252 30.01 6.42 26.34
C GLU A 252 30.56 6.22 24.91
N GLU A 253 29.68 5.96 23.95
CA GLU A 253 30.07 5.85 22.54
C GLU A 253 30.63 7.18 22.01
N ALA A 254 30.06 8.32 22.39
CA ALA A 254 30.56 9.63 21.97
C ALA A 254 31.98 9.87 22.51
N ASP A 255 32.23 9.53 23.77
CA ASP A 255 33.54 9.65 24.39
C ASP A 255 34.57 8.75 23.69
N GLU A 256 34.23 7.49 23.35
CA GLU A 256 35.12 6.61 22.58
C GLU A 256 35.47 7.19 21.19
N ASN A 257 34.50 7.79 20.51
CA ASN A 257 34.73 8.43 19.22
C ASN A 257 35.57 9.71 19.35
N LEU A 258 35.41 10.47 20.44
CA LEU A 258 36.25 11.63 20.75
C LEU A 258 37.69 11.20 21.03
N ASP A 259 37.91 10.11 21.78
CA ASP A 259 39.24 9.55 22.03
C ASP A 259 39.93 9.15 20.71
N ALA A 260 39.20 8.48 19.81
CA ALA A 260 39.70 8.11 18.47
C ALA A 260 40.00 9.36 17.60
N LEU A 261 39.15 10.39 17.66
CA LEU A 261 39.41 11.66 16.97
C LEU A 261 40.68 12.35 17.51
N VAL A 262 40.87 12.38 18.83
CA VAL A 262 42.07 12.97 19.44
C VAL A 262 43.32 12.20 19.03
N ALA A 263 43.26 10.86 19.00
CA ALA A 263 44.35 10.03 18.50
C ALA A 263 44.69 10.36 17.03
N HIS A 264 43.68 10.53 16.17
CA HIS A 264 43.90 10.93 14.77
C HIS A 264 44.55 12.32 14.64
N ILE A 265 44.15 13.28 15.49
CA ILE A 265 44.77 14.61 15.54
C ILE A 265 46.25 14.51 15.94
N ASP A 266 46.59 13.65 16.90
CA ASP A 266 47.96 13.49 17.39
C ASP A 266 48.85 12.71 16.42
N ASP A 267 48.31 11.71 15.71
CA ASP A 267 49.01 10.97 14.65
C ASP A 267 49.37 11.87 13.46
N GLU A 268 48.47 12.79 13.08
CA GLU A 268 48.75 13.79 12.04
C GLU A 268 49.94 14.68 12.46
N LEU A 269 49.99 15.11 13.73
CA LEU A 269 51.11 15.88 14.26
C LEU A 269 52.44 15.12 14.17
N GLN A 270 52.47 13.85 14.58
CA GLN A 270 53.68 13.03 14.55
C GLN A 270 54.18 12.80 13.12
N SER A 271 53.27 12.65 12.16
CA SER A 271 53.62 12.48 10.75
C SER A 271 54.26 13.74 10.14
N VAL A 272 53.83 14.92 10.58
CA VAL A 272 54.41 16.22 10.19
C VAL A 272 55.79 16.40 10.83
N GLU A 273 55.94 16.11 12.13
CA GLU A 273 57.23 16.24 12.85
C GLU A 273 58.31 15.29 12.30
N LEU A 274 57.97 14.04 11.95
CA LEU A 274 58.90 13.07 11.35
C LEU A 274 59.30 13.43 9.91
N GLY A 275 58.44 14.13 9.17
CA GLY A 275 58.76 14.67 7.84
C GLY A 275 59.81 15.78 7.91
N ASP A 276 59.73 16.63 8.93
CA ASP A 276 60.70 17.70 9.19
C ASP A 276 62.04 17.16 9.73
N GLU A 277 62.05 16.17 10.64
CA GLU A 277 63.30 15.56 11.11
C GLU A 277 64.06 14.81 10.00
N ALA A 278 63.36 14.22 9.03
CA ALA A 278 63.97 13.63 7.85
C ALA A 278 64.62 14.68 6.92
N ALA A 279 64.16 15.93 6.96
CA ALA A 279 64.72 17.05 6.20
C ALA A 279 65.92 17.72 6.90
N GLU A 280 66.05 17.60 8.23
CA GLU A 280 67.11 18.26 9.01
C GLU A 280 68.46 17.50 9.10
N LEU A 281 68.62 16.36 8.41
CA LEU A 281 69.89 15.61 8.35
C LEU A 281 70.99 16.26 7.47
N SER A 282 70.92 17.57 7.21
CA SER A 282 71.95 18.35 6.51
C SER A 282 72.36 19.65 7.26
N GLY A 283 73.10 19.49 8.36
CA GLY A 283 74.10 20.48 8.85
C GLY A 283 73.66 21.49 9.92
N PRO A 284 74.60 22.05 10.72
CA PRO A 284 74.31 22.33 12.14
C PRO A 284 74.13 23.81 12.54
N GLN A 285 73.26 23.96 13.55
CA GLN A 285 73.22 24.89 14.67
C GLN A 285 72.55 26.28 14.57
N THR A 286 71.72 26.48 15.61
CA THR A 286 71.32 27.71 16.34
C THR A 286 70.26 28.63 15.73
N ALA A 287 69.03 28.53 16.27
CA ALA A 287 68.31 29.69 16.81
C ALA A 287 67.17 29.25 17.75
N VAL A 288 66.87 30.14 18.68
CA VAL A 288 65.89 30.05 19.77
C VAL A 288 64.46 30.00 19.24
N SER A 289 63.63 29.23 19.93
CA SER A 289 62.19 29.04 19.80
C SER A 289 61.38 30.27 19.35
N ALA A 290 60.65 30.08 18.26
CA ALA A 290 59.29 30.55 18.04
C ALA A 290 58.57 29.44 17.25
N PRO A 291 57.29 29.10 17.50
CA PRO A 291 56.62 28.10 16.68
C PRO A 291 56.46 28.72 15.28
N SER A 292 57.17 28.13 14.32
CA SER A 292 57.21 28.55 12.93
C SER A 292 55.92 28.12 12.26
N VAL A 293 55.02 29.08 12.04
CA VAL A 293 53.96 28.97 11.05
C VAL A 293 54.54 29.40 9.70
N ALA A 294 54.92 28.43 8.86
CA ALA A 294 54.96 28.55 7.39
C ALA A 294 55.37 27.19 6.78
N LEU A 295 54.44 26.49 6.11
CA LEU A 295 54.18 26.56 4.66
C LEU A 295 55.37 26.08 3.79
N ALA A 296 55.29 24.83 3.35
CA ALA A 296 55.97 24.30 2.17
C ALA A 296 54.99 23.41 1.38
N ASP A 297 54.47 23.94 0.27
CA ASP A 297 53.93 23.34 -0.98
C ASP A 297 53.27 21.94 -1.03
N GLY A 298 52.76 21.43 0.09
CA GLY A 298 51.89 20.23 0.15
C GLY A 298 50.92 20.21 1.35
N ALA A 299 50.81 21.33 2.07
CA ALA A 299 50.20 21.41 3.39
C ALA A 299 48.74 21.89 3.33
N GLY A 300 47.81 20.94 3.36
CA GLY A 300 46.46 21.24 3.84
C GLY A 300 46.51 21.66 5.31
N ARG A 301 45.54 22.46 5.75
CA ARG A 301 45.29 22.71 7.18
C ARG A 301 45.17 21.39 7.93
N THR A 302 45.87 21.24 9.05
CA THR A 302 45.72 20.06 9.91
C THR A 302 44.33 20.01 10.52
N ILE A 303 43.86 18.83 10.91
CA ILE A 303 42.57 18.63 11.59
C ILE A 303 42.49 19.56 12.82
N ARG A 304 43.56 19.65 13.60
CA ARG A 304 43.63 20.57 14.75
C ARG A 304 43.37 22.02 14.36
N SER A 305 43.94 22.49 13.26
CA SER A 305 43.76 23.88 12.79
C SER A 305 42.37 24.14 12.22
N ILE A 306 41.74 23.13 11.60
CA ILE A 306 40.36 23.20 11.10
C ILE A 306 39.40 23.30 12.28
N LEU A 307 39.53 22.42 13.25
CA LEU A 307 38.68 22.42 14.45
C LEU A 307 38.88 23.68 15.30
N ALA A 308 40.12 24.19 15.41
CA ALA A 308 40.39 25.45 16.09
C ALA A 308 39.62 26.62 15.46
N ALA A 309 39.59 26.67 14.13
CA ALA A 309 38.87 27.70 13.39
C ALA A 309 37.34 27.54 13.52
N GLU A 310 36.82 26.32 13.47
CA GLU A 310 35.39 26.06 13.64
C GLU A 310 34.91 26.46 15.04
N PHE A 311 35.67 26.09 16.07
CA PHE A 311 35.28 26.29 17.46
C PHE A 311 35.65 27.66 18.02
N ASP A 312 36.34 28.50 17.24
CA ASP A 312 36.89 29.80 17.67
C ASP A 312 37.76 29.67 18.94
N VAL A 313 38.63 28.66 18.96
CA VAL A 313 39.57 28.38 20.05
C VAL A 313 41.00 28.32 19.53
N ALA A 314 41.98 28.53 20.42
CA ALA A 314 43.37 28.31 20.09
C ALA A 314 43.63 26.82 19.75
N PRO A 315 44.49 26.49 18.77
CA PRO A 315 44.80 25.10 18.39
C PRO A 315 45.17 24.18 19.55
N GLU A 316 45.89 24.71 20.54
CA GLU A 316 46.34 23.97 21.73
C GLU A 316 45.18 23.62 22.69
N ARG A 317 44.04 24.33 22.56
CA ARG A 317 42.86 24.13 23.40
C ARG A 317 41.78 23.28 22.74
N VAL A 318 41.98 22.84 21.49
CA VAL A 318 41.00 22.03 20.76
C VAL A 318 40.65 20.75 21.52
N VAL A 319 41.66 20.01 22.02
CA VAL A 319 41.43 18.77 22.78
C VAL A 319 40.67 19.05 24.09
N GLU A 320 41.08 20.08 24.84
CA GLU A 320 40.37 20.50 26.07
C GLU A 320 38.92 20.87 25.77
N PHE A 321 38.67 21.53 24.64
CA PHE A 321 37.35 21.95 24.22
C PHE A 321 36.46 20.78 23.79
N LEU A 322 37.02 19.78 23.11
CA LEU A 322 36.31 18.57 22.70
C LEU A 322 35.76 17.79 23.90
N TYR A 323 36.50 17.70 25.00
CA TYR A 323 36.02 17.08 26.25
C TYR A 323 35.18 18.02 27.14
N SER A 324 34.91 19.25 26.69
CA SER A 324 34.09 20.19 27.43
C SER A 324 32.65 20.19 26.93
N GLY A 325 31.67 20.09 27.81
CA GLY A 325 30.25 20.16 27.43
C GLY A 325 29.65 18.80 27.10
N ASP A 326 28.67 18.78 26.19
CA ASP A 326 28.01 17.54 25.76
C ASP A 326 28.87 16.83 24.70
N PRO A 327 29.32 15.59 24.96
CA PRO A 327 30.26 14.91 24.07
C PRO A 327 29.66 14.58 22.70
N VAL A 328 28.34 14.42 22.60
CA VAL A 328 27.66 14.15 21.32
C VAL A 328 27.69 15.40 20.45
N ASP A 329 27.32 16.54 21.02
CA ASP A 329 27.36 17.83 20.32
C ASP A 329 28.80 18.16 19.86
N ARG A 330 29.80 17.90 20.72
CA ARG A 330 31.21 18.13 20.40
C ARG A 330 31.71 17.24 19.28
N LEU A 331 31.43 15.94 19.37
CA LEU A 331 31.82 14.97 18.36
C LEU A 331 31.19 15.31 17.01
N ASN A 332 29.87 15.50 16.96
CA ASN A 332 29.15 15.74 15.72
C ASN A 332 29.62 17.05 15.05
N ALA A 333 29.81 18.13 15.83
CA ALA A 333 30.34 19.38 15.30
C ALA A 333 31.77 19.24 14.76
N ALA A 334 32.62 18.44 15.42
CA ALA A 334 33.97 18.18 14.95
C ALA A 334 33.96 17.39 13.64
N VAL A 335 33.13 16.35 13.54
CA VAL A 335 32.98 15.56 12.32
C VAL A 335 32.43 16.41 11.17
N ASP A 336 31.45 17.28 11.43
CA ASP A 336 30.91 18.22 10.43
C ASP A 336 31.99 19.15 9.86
N ALA A 337 32.83 19.70 10.73
CA ALA A 337 33.93 20.59 10.34
C ALA A 337 34.99 19.89 9.48
N ILE A 338 35.32 18.64 9.84
CA ILE A 338 36.30 17.82 9.11
C ILE A 338 35.74 17.43 7.74
N GLU A 339 34.51 16.92 7.67
CA GLU A 339 33.88 16.51 6.40
C GLU A 339 33.61 17.69 5.46
N SER A 340 33.37 18.88 6.01
CA SER A 340 33.19 20.11 5.22
C SER A 340 34.50 20.66 4.67
N SER A 341 35.64 20.22 5.19
CA SER A 341 36.96 20.64 4.72
C SER A 341 37.40 19.81 3.52
N ALA A 342 37.84 20.48 2.45
CA ALA A 342 38.47 19.81 1.31
C ALA A 342 39.95 19.46 1.56
N GLU A 343 40.51 19.88 2.71
CA GLU A 343 41.95 19.82 3.00
C GLU A 343 42.35 18.57 3.78
N VAL A 344 41.41 17.88 4.42
CA VAL A 344 41.65 16.69 5.25
C VAL A 344 40.62 15.59 4.96
N THR A 345 41.00 14.35 5.22
CA THR A 345 40.11 13.19 5.11
C THR A 345 39.75 12.68 6.50
N LYS A 346 38.46 12.47 6.77
CA LYS A 346 37.96 11.83 7.99
C LYS A 346 38.49 10.40 8.09
N SER A 347 38.94 9.99 9.29
CA SER A 347 39.27 8.59 9.58
C SER A 347 38.02 7.73 9.75
N GLU A 348 38.09 6.45 9.40
CA GLU A 348 37.01 5.48 9.64
C GLU A 348 36.89 5.09 11.14
N GLU A 349 37.86 5.48 11.98
CA GLU A 349 37.91 5.13 13.40
C GLU A 349 36.97 5.94 14.29
N TYR A 350 36.34 7.00 13.76
CA TYR A 350 35.32 7.77 14.44
C TYR A 350 34.23 8.24 13.47
N GLY A 351 33.03 8.45 13.99
CA GLY A 351 31.87 8.86 13.21
C GLY A 351 30.87 9.67 14.04
N ARG A 352 29.82 10.18 13.37
CA ARG A 352 28.75 10.88 14.08
C ARG A 352 27.91 9.91 14.91
N ILE A 353 27.21 10.46 15.90
CA ILE A 353 26.02 9.84 16.46
C ILE A 353 24.80 10.48 15.84
N VAL A 354 24.04 9.68 15.09
CA VAL A 354 22.83 10.10 14.39
C VAL A 354 21.59 9.70 15.19
N PHE A 355 20.67 10.64 15.38
CA PHE A 355 19.39 10.38 16.03
C PHE A 355 18.28 10.26 14.99
N LEU A 356 17.73 9.05 14.84
CA LEU A 356 16.62 8.78 13.94
C LEU A 356 15.31 8.65 14.72
N ASN A 357 14.33 9.47 14.38
CA ASN A 357 12.98 9.32 14.90
C ASN A 357 12.29 8.12 14.24
N GLN A 358 11.57 7.34 15.03
CA GLN A 358 10.67 6.32 14.49
C GLN A 358 9.60 6.97 13.61
N ALA A 359 9.44 6.44 12.41
CA ALA A 359 8.37 6.83 11.53
C ALA A 359 7.05 6.21 11.99
N TYR A 360 5.97 7.00 11.94
CA TYR A 360 4.62 6.45 12.05
C TYR A 360 4.36 5.45 10.92
N ARG A 361 3.66 4.37 11.28
CA ARG A 361 3.06 3.43 10.35
C ARG A 361 1.57 3.72 10.24
N TYR A 362 1.05 3.68 9.03
CA TYR A 362 -0.35 3.92 8.75
C TYR A 362 -1.01 2.60 8.35
N ARG A 363 -2.23 2.36 8.79
CA ARG A 363 -3.06 1.23 8.38
C ARG A 363 -4.54 1.56 8.46
N LEU A 364 -5.37 0.77 7.80
CA LEU A 364 -6.82 0.95 7.89
C LEU A 364 -7.33 0.63 9.28
N THR A 365 -8.37 1.35 9.66
CA THR A 365 -9.14 1.07 10.87
C THR A 365 -10.27 0.08 10.56
N GLU A 366 -10.79 -0.57 11.60
CA GLU A 366 -12.02 -1.39 11.52
C GLU A 366 -13.19 -0.63 10.88
N LYS A 367 -13.26 0.68 11.13
CA LYS A 367 -14.29 1.53 10.55
C LYS A 367 -14.15 1.63 9.03
N ALA A 368 -12.93 1.78 8.52
CA ALA A 368 -12.70 1.80 7.09
C ALA A 368 -13.07 0.47 6.44
N MET A 369 -12.76 -0.66 7.10
CA MET A 369 -13.13 -2.00 6.62
C MET A 369 -14.65 -2.22 6.52
N ASN A 370 -15.45 -1.48 7.28
CA ASN A 370 -16.92 -1.53 7.20
C ASN A 370 -17.49 -0.58 6.11
N LEU A 371 -16.66 0.31 5.57
CA LEU A 371 -17.00 1.29 4.53
C LEU A 371 -16.50 0.89 3.14
N CYS A 372 -15.49 0.02 3.08
CA CYS A 372 -15.03 -0.71 1.89
C CYS A 372 -15.81 -2.02 1.72
#